data_AF-A0A0T6AN60-F1
#
_entry.id   AF-A0A0T6AN60-F1
#
_cell.length_a   1.000
_cell.length_b   1.000
_cell.length_c   1.000
_cell.angle_alpha   90.00
_cell.angle_beta   90.00
_cell.angle_gamma   90.00
#
_symmetry.space_group_name_H-M   'P 1'
#
loop_
_entity.id
_entity.type
_entity.pdbx_description
1 polymer ?
#
loop_
_entity_poly.entity_id
_entity_poly.type
_entity_poly.pdbx_seq_one_letter_code
_entity_poly.pdbx_strand_id
1 'polypeptide(L)'
;MTGHPSNLRVGRIPYANLLPIFHGLEGGGAPDGVTFVDGHPSELNRKLRDGELDLSPSSSIEYAVRPDRYLLCPGISLSSRRRVMSVLLLSNVPLRELPPDPIAVTGNSDTSITLLEILLRESLGRGNLLLRTELPPKAALRRYPAHLVIGDEAIRAAVDGVAPHVTDLGEWWWRETGKPFVFALWIAARSAWDERRDPLSRLAAALLTAKRFAQASIRRREYPWGGPDWIPPGFRDAYWRSLSYDLEEEAEGLSLFYRLAAKIGRIPAAPPLRFLEIGGGSAVVKCGITPGGDAMIDKGMKIEDVLRRYPQTIPVFERFGIDCAQCQLSEFENIEHGAKVHRIDLAELLKGLNESLAVKG
;
A
#
# COMPACT_ATOMS: atom_id res chain seq x y z
N MET A 1 -23.94 -36.00 2.16
CA MET A 1 -23.25 -35.43 0.98
C MET A 1 -21.91 -34.89 1.44
N THR A 2 -20.84 -35.62 1.17
CA THR A 2 -19.46 -35.27 1.54
C THR A 2 -18.92 -34.25 0.54
N GLY A 3 -19.24 -32.97 0.76
CA GLY A 3 -18.62 -31.88 0.01
C GLY A 3 -17.12 -31.90 0.27
N HIS A 4 -16.33 -32.21 -0.76
CA HIS A 4 -14.89 -31.95 -0.67
C HIS A 4 -14.71 -30.45 -0.39
N PRO A 5 -13.92 -30.05 0.63
CA PRO A 5 -13.61 -28.64 0.81
C PRO A 5 -12.99 -28.14 -0.49
N SER A 6 -13.63 -27.15 -1.11
CA SER A 6 -13.12 -26.55 -2.35
C SER A 6 -11.78 -25.88 -2.02
N ASN A 7 -10.70 -26.56 -2.36
CA ASN A 7 -9.34 -26.19 -1.98
C ASN A 7 -8.96 -24.88 -2.68
N LEU A 8 -8.73 -23.82 -1.91
CA LEU A 8 -8.26 -22.52 -2.42
C LEU A 8 -6.78 -22.61 -2.76
N ARG A 9 -6.42 -22.16 -3.96
CA ARG A 9 -5.04 -22.08 -4.42
C ARG A 9 -4.53 -20.67 -4.23
N VAL A 10 -3.57 -20.51 -3.31
CA VAL A 10 -3.05 -19.20 -2.90
C VAL A 10 -1.60 -19.05 -3.34
N GLY A 11 -1.30 -18.00 -4.09
CA GLY A 11 0.08 -17.70 -4.49
C GLY A 11 0.96 -17.35 -3.28
N ARG A 12 2.18 -17.87 -3.24
CA ARG A 12 3.19 -17.57 -2.21
C ARG A 12 4.47 -17.07 -2.86
N ILE A 13 4.82 -15.82 -2.56
CA ILE A 13 6.07 -15.19 -3.02
C ILE A 13 7.10 -15.30 -1.88
N PRO A 14 8.25 -15.97 -2.10
CA PRO A 14 9.24 -16.23 -1.05
C PRO A 14 10.18 -15.02 -0.82
N TYR A 15 9.64 -13.80 -0.73
CA TYR A 15 10.42 -12.59 -0.44
C TYR A 15 10.39 -12.25 1.05
N ALA A 16 11.48 -11.65 1.53
CA ALA A 16 11.65 -11.28 2.93
C ALA A 16 10.53 -10.37 3.48
N ASN A 17 9.90 -9.57 2.61
CA ASN A 17 8.76 -8.70 2.95
C ASN A 17 7.43 -9.44 3.18
N LEU A 18 7.28 -10.68 2.71
CA LEU A 18 6.04 -11.45 2.88
C LEU A 18 6.18 -12.59 3.88
N LEU A 19 7.42 -12.93 4.30
CA LEU A 19 7.68 -13.90 5.37
C LEU A 19 6.82 -13.67 6.62
N PRO A 20 6.65 -12.43 7.15
CA PRO A 20 5.85 -12.23 8.36
C PRO A 20 4.37 -12.61 8.18
N ILE A 21 3.81 -12.36 6.99
CA ILE A 21 2.40 -12.66 6.70
C ILE A 21 2.21 -14.16 6.49
N PHE A 22 3.06 -14.81 5.69
CA PHE A 22 2.95 -16.26 5.47
C PHE A 22 3.21 -17.07 6.73
N HIS A 23 4.16 -16.66 7.57
CA HIS A 23 4.35 -17.28 8.88
C HIS A 23 3.10 -17.15 9.77
N GLY A 24 2.44 -15.99 9.77
CA GLY A 24 1.18 -15.81 10.50
C GLY A 24 0.02 -16.66 9.97
N LEU A 25 0.01 -16.99 8.67
CA LEU A 25 -0.95 -17.91 8.08
C LEU A 25 -0.64 -19.37 8.43
N GLU A 26 0.61 -19.78 8.34
CA GLU A 26 1.07 -21.16 8.59
C GLU A 26 1.01 -21.55 10.08
N GLY A 27 1.19 -20.59 11.00
CA GLY A 27 1.09 -20.79 12.46
C GLY A 27 -0.32 -21.07 13.00
N GLY A 28 -1.24 -21.58 12.17
CA GLY A 28 -2.64 -21.88 12.52
C GLY A 28 -3.66 -20.81 12.12
N GLY A 29 -3.27 -19.84 11.28
CA GLY A 29 -4.13 -18.75 10.83
C GLY A 29 -4.91 -19.05 9.55
N ALA A 30 -4.38 -19.90 8.66
CA ALA A 30 -5.02 -20.24 7.40
C ALA A 30 -6.25 -21.16 7.63
N PRO A 31 -7.39 -20.91 6.96
CA PRO A 31 -8.53 -21.82 7.03
C PRO A 31 -8.23 -23.16 6.37
N ASP A 32 -8.94 -24.22 6.78
CA ASP A 32 -8.87 -25.53 6.14
C ASP A 32 -9.15 -25.43 4.62
N GLY A 33 -8.43 -26.24 3.84
CA GLY A 33 -8.58 -26.26 2.38
C GLY A 33 -7.92 -25.07 1.69
N VAL A 34 -6.77 -24.61 2.19
CA VAL A 34 -5.87 -23.68 1.48
C VAL A 34 -4.61 -24.43 1.07
N THR A 35 -4.23 -24.32 -0.21
CA THR A 35 -2.98 -24.82 -0.76
C THR A 35 -2.15 -23.66 -1.27
N PHE A 36 -0.93 -23.53 -0.74
CA PHE A 36 0.02 -22.53 -1.21
C PHE A 36 0.75 -23.02 -2.47
N VAL A 37 0.86 -22.13 -3.45
CA VAL A 37 1.58 -22.35 -4.70
C VAL A 37 2.73 -21.36 -4.76
N ASP A 38 3.95 -21.88 -4.63
CA ASP A 38 5.17 -21.07 -4.73
C ASP A 38 5.43 -20.66 -6.18
N GLY A 39 5.94 -19.45 -6.36
CA GLY A 39 6.37 -18.96 -7.67
C GLY A 39 6.91 -17.54 -7.65
N HIS A 40 7.52 -17.14 -8.76
CA HIS A 40 7.93 -15.75 -8.94
C HIS A 40 6.70 -14.84 -9.15
N PRO A 41 6.76 -13.54 -8.79
CA PRO A 41 5.62 -12.63 -8.92
C PRO A 41 4.97 -12.62 -10.31
N SER A 42 5.77 -12.62 -11.37
CA SER A 42 5.28 -12.65 -12.76
C SER A 42 4.54 -13.94 -13.10
N GLU A 43 5.02 -15.08 -12.60
CA GLU A 43 4.39 -16.40 -12.76
C GLU A 43 3.07 -16.49 -12.01
N LEU A 44 3.03 -16.04 -10.75
CA LEU A 44 1.83 -16.04 -9.93
C LEU A 44 0.76 -15.09 -10.49
N ASN A 45 1.15 -13.90 -10.98
CA ASN A 45 0.22 -13.01 -11.69
C ASN A 45 -0.39 -13.69 -12.93
N ARG A 46 0.43 -14.43 -13.71
CA ARG A 46 -0.08 -15.22 -14.85
C ARG A 46 -1.07 -16.28 -14.38
N LYS A 47 -0.71 -17.07 -13.37
CA LYS A 47 -1.59 -18.11 -12.83
C LYS A 47 -2.90 -17.54 -12.27
N LEU A 48 -2.87 -16.36 -11.65
CA LEU A 48 -4.06 -15.65 -11.19
C LEU A 48 -4.95 -15.22 -12.38
N ARG A 49 -4.34 -14.71 -13.46
CA ARG A 49 -5.07 -14.38 -14.71
C ARG A 49 -5.71 -15.60 -15.36
N ASP A 50 -5.04 -16.74 -15.30
CA ASP A 50 -5.49 -17.94 -16.00
C ASP A 50 -6.48 -18.76 -15.15
N GLY A 51 -6.80 -18.30 -13.94
CA GLY A 51 -7.70 -19.00 -13.01
C GLY A 51 -7.06 -20.24 -12.37
N GLU A 52 -5.73 -20.36 -12.47
CA GLU A 52 -4.94 -21.39 -11.79
C GLU A 52 -4.70 -21.05 -10.30
N LEU A 53 -4.83 -19.78 -9.92
CA LEU A 53 -4.86 -19.31 -8.54
C LEU A 53 -6.18 -18.60 -8.25
N ASP A 54 -6.61 -18.71 -7.00
CA ASP A 54 -7.82 -18.04 -6.51
C ASP A 54 -7.49 -16.70 -5.88
N LEU A 55 -6.32 -16.60 -5.22
CA LEU A 55 -5.84 -15.41 -4.55
C LEU A 55 -4.30 -15.38 -4.55
N SER A 56 -3.68 -14.22 -4.74
CA SER A 56 -2.23 -14.07 -4.67
C SER A 56 -1.84 -12.67 -4.18
N PRO A 57 -0.74 -12.52 -3.42
CA PRO A 57 -0.05 -11.24 -3.41
C PRO A 57 0.46 -10.96 -4.82
N SER A 58 0.17 -9.76 -5.32
CA SER A 58 0.43 -9.36 -6.70
C SER A 58 0.80 -7.89 -6.75
N SER A 59 1.62 -7.52 -7.73
CA SER A 59 2.05 -6.13 -7.95
C SER A 59 0.83 -5.20 -8.08
N SER A 60 0.87 -4.04 -7.45
CA SER A 60 -0.28 -3.11 -7.46
C SER A 60 -0.71 -2.68 -8.87
N ILE A 61 0.19 -2.62 -9.87
CA ILE A 61 -0.17 -2.29 -11.25
C ILE A 61 -0.93 -3.42 -11.96
N GLU A 62 -0.75 -4.69 -11.55
CA GLU A 62 -1.48 -5.84 -12.12
C GLU A 62 -2.98 -5.65 -11.97
N TYR A 63 -3.43 -5.20 -10.79
CA TYR A 63 -4.82 -4.84 -10.55
C TYR A 63 -5.32 -3.82 -11.56
N ALA A 64 -4.52 -2.77 -11.80
CA ALA A 64 -4.97 -1.66 -12.62
C ALA A 64 -5.00 -1.94 -14.13
N VAL A 65 -4.25 -2.94 -14.59
CA VAL A 65 -4.26 -3.38 -15.99
C VAL A 65 -5.53 -4.19 -16.32
N ARG A 66 -6.13 -4.88 -15.33
CA ARG A 66 -7.33 -5.73 -15.48
C ARG A 66 -8.29 -5.62 -14.29
N PRO A 67 -8.80 -4.42 -13.97
CA PRO A 67 -9.60 -4.17 -12.75
C PRO A 67 -10.94 -4.92 -12.75
N ASP A 68 -11.42 -5.30 -13.92
CA ASP A 68 -12.63 -6.10 -14.13
C ASP A 68 -12.45 -7.56 -13.69
N ARG A 69 -11.24 -8.11 -13.75
CA ARG A 69 -10.98 -9.54 -13.43
C ARG A 69 -10.70 -9.78 -11.95
N TYR A 70 -10.61 -8.73 -11.15
CA TYR A 70 -10.04 -8.80 -9.81
C TYR A 70 -10.92 -8.17 -8.73
N LEU A 71 -10.65 -8.60 -7.50
CA LEU A 71 -11.12 -8.01 -6.25
C LEU A 71 -9.95 -7.97 -5.26
N LEU A 72 -9.90 -6.94 -4.41
CA LEU A 72 -8.84 -6.72 -3.44
C LEU A 72 -9.25 -7.23 -2.06
N CYS A 73 -8.32 -7.84 -1.32
CA CYS A 73 -8.53 -8.04 0.12
C CYS A 73 -8.48 -6.69 0.84
N PRO A 74 -9.52 -6.32 1.62
CA PRO A 74 -9.53 -5.03 2.31
C PRO A 74 -8.52 -5.02 3.46
N GLY A 75 -7.97 -3.83 3.75
CA GLY A 75 -7.16 -3.59 4.94
C GLY A 75 -5.77 -4.25 4.95
N ILE A 76 -5.34 -4.93 3.89
CA ILE A 76 -4.01 -5.53 3.79
C ILE A 76 -3.33 -5.22 2.46
N SER A 77 -2.05 -4.83 2.53
CA SER A 77 -1.19 -4.62 1.37
C SER A 77 0.27 -4.92 1.71
N LEU A 78 1.17 -4.64 0.77
CA LEU A 78 2.59 -4.43 1.04
C LEU A 78 2.96 -3.03 0.55
N SER A 79 3.27 -2.15 1.51
CA SER A 79 3.41 -0.72 1.30
C SER A 79 4.62 -0.15 2.05
N SER A 80 4.97 1.10 1.74
CA SER A 80 5.83 1.94 2.58
C SER A 80 5.17 3.28 2.86
N ARG A 81 5.29 3.77 4.09
CA ARG A 81 4.87 5.14 4.45
C ARG A 81 5.94 6.18 4.17
N ARG A 82 7.19 5.75 4.11
CA ARG A 82 8.38 6.53 3.74
C ARG A 82 9.27 5.62 2.88
N ARG A 83 10.42 5.20 3.41
CA ARG A 83 11.37 4.28 2.76
C ARG A 83 10.82 2.85 2.64
N VAL A 84 11.20 2.13 1.59
CA VAL A 84 10.88 0.70 1.39
C VAL A 84 12.11 -0.22 1.47
N MET A 85 13.31 0.34 1.33
CA MET A 85 14.64 -0.31 1.42
C MET A 85 14.90 -1.48 0.45
N SER A 86 13.91 -1.86 -0.35
CA SER A 86 13.95 -3.02 -1.26
C SER A 86 13.41 -2.69 -2.66
N VAL A 87 13.30 -1.41 -3.00
CA VAL A 87 13.05 -0.93 -4.36
C VAL A 87 13.96 0.26 -4.57
N LEU A 88 15.11 0.01 -5.19
CA LEU A 88 16.25 0.92 -5.19
C LEU A 88 16.69 1.22 -6.62
N LEU A 89 16.89 2.50 -6.91
CA LEU A 89 17.64 2.95 -8.08
C LEU A 89 19.10 3.14 -7.67
N LEU A 90 19.94 2.23 -8.16
CA LEU A 90 21.39 2.31 -8.02
C LEU A 90 21.95 3.19 -9.14
N SER A 91 22.89 4.08 -8.85
CA SER A 91 23.49 4.93 -9.89
C SER A 91 24.95 5.28 -9.63
N ASN A 92 25.69 5.54 -10.72
CA ASN A 92 27.08 5.99 -10.66
C ASN A 92 27.22 7.49 -10.38
N VAL A 93 26.14 8.26 -10.59
CA VAL A 93 26.07 9.72 -10.38
C VAL A 93 24.86 10.06 -9.51
N PRO A 94 24.83 11.26 -8.89
CA PRO A 94 23.67 11.74 -8.16
C PRO A 94 22.38 11.71 -9.01
N LEU A 95 21.24 11.47 -8.37
CA LEU A 95 19.94 11.31 -9.06
C LEU A 95 19.62 12.47 -10.02
N ARG A 96 19.86 13.71 -9.59
CA ARG A 96 19.61 14.92 -10.39
C ARG A 96 20.63 15.12 -11.52
N GLU A 97 21.70 14.34 -11.55
CA GLU A 97 22.75 14.38 -12.56
C GLU A 97 22.70 13.18 -13.52
N LEU A 98 21.70 12.29 -13.37
CA LEU A 98 21.55 11.18 -14.31
C LEU A 98 21.51 11.69 -15.76
N PRO A 99 22.34 11.13 -16.66
CA PRO A 99 22.35 11.50 -18.06
C PRO A 99 21.06 11.01 -18.75
N PRO A 100 20.74 11.48 -19.97
CA PRO A 100 19.53 11.08 -20.70
C PRO A 100 19.57 9.63 -21.22
N ASP A 101 20.70 8.93 -21.07
CA ASP A 101 20.92 7.55 -21.48
C ASP A 101 19.90 6.56 -20.88
N PRO A 102 19.70 5.39 -21.51
CA PRO A 102 18.78 4.37 -20.99
C PRO A 102 19.13 3.89 -19.58
N ILE A 103 18.11 3.70 -18.75
CA ILE A 103 18.24 3.15 -17.39
C ILE A 103 17.89 1.66 -17.44
N ALA A 104 18.74 0.84 -16.86
CA ALA A 104 18.46 -0.59 -16.71
C ALA A 104 17.37 -0.80 -15.65
N VAL A 105 16.43 -1.69 -15.90
CA VAL A 105 15.42 -2.08 -14.91
C VAL A 105 15.31 -3.59 -14.79
N THR A 106 14.96 -4.07 -13.60
CA THR A 106 14.69 -5.49 -13.34
C THR A 106 13.64 -6.07 -14.31
N GLY A 107 13.76 -7.34 -14.65
CA GLY A 107 12.73 -8.08 -15.37
C GLY A 107 11.44 -8.33 -14.56
N ASN A 108 11.48 -8.15 -13.23
CA ASN A 108 10.56 -8.82 -12.32
C ASN A 108 9.51 -7.92 -11.62
N SER A 109 9.35 -6.64 -11.98
CA SER A 109 8.30 -5.78 -11.38
C SER A 109 7.81 -4.64 -12.25
N ASP A 110 6.59 -4.75 -12.74
CA ASP A 110 5.92 -3.70 -13.52
C ASP A 110 5.55 -2.49 -12.66
N THR A 111 5.19 -2.69 -11.38
CA THR A 111 4.86 -1.59 -10.45
C THR A 111 6.07 -0.69 -10.24
N SER A 112 7.24 -1.25 -9.93
CA SER A 112 8.44 -0.47 -9.62
C SER A 112 8.97 0.26 -10.85
N ILE A 113 8.89 -0.36 -12.03
CA ILE A 113 9.24 0.27 -13.31
C ILE A 113 8.31 1.46 -13.61
N THR A 114 7.00 1.26 -13.45
CA THR A 114 6.01 2.32 -13.64
C THR A 114 6.22 3.47 -12.65
N LEU A 115 6.50 3.16 -11.38
CA LEU A 115 6.84 4.16 -10.37
C LEU A 115 8.08 4.96 -10.76
N LEU A 116 9.16 4.30 -11.20
CA LEU A 116 10.37 5.00 -11.64
C LEU A 116 10.07 5.95 -12.81
N GLU A 117 9.31 5.50 -13.80
CA GLU A 117 8.95 6.32 -14.95
C GLU A 117 8.12 7.54 -14.56
N ILE A 118 7.15 7.36 -13.65
CA ILE A 118 6.38 8.47 -13.08
C ILE A 118 7.33 9.46 -12.40
N LEU A 119 8.22 8.99 -11.52
CA LEU A 119 9.13 9.86 -10.77
C LEU A 119 10.10 10.61 -11.69
N LEU A 120 10.67 9.94 -12.69
CA LEU A 120 11.53 10.58 -13.69
C LEU A 120 10.77 11.70 -14.43
N ARG A 121 9.55 11.44 -14.89
CA ARG A 121 8.75 12.41 -15.64
C ARG A 121 8.25 13.56 -14.78
N GLU A 122 7.61 13.24 -13.66
CA GLU A 122 6.88 14.21 -12.84
C GLU A 122 7.81 15.01 -11.92
N SER A 123 8.85 14.38 -11.36
CA SER A 123 9.76 15.06 -10.42
C SER A 123 10.96 15.71 -11.11
N LEU A 124 11.45 15.11 -12.21
CA LEU A 124 12.68 15.56 -12.88
C LEU A 124 12.46 16.05 -14.32
N GLY A 125 11.26 15.92 -14.89
CA GLY A 125 11.01 16.27 -16.29
C GLY A 125 11.78 15.39 -17.29
N ARG A 126 12.15 14.16 -16.90
CA ARG A 126 13.01 13.27 -17.67
C ARG A 126 12.25 12.13 -18.33
N GLY A 127 12.71 11.77 -19.53
CA GLY A 127 12.13 10.72 -20.37
C GLY A 127 13.11 9.58 -20.70
N ASN A 128 14.02 9.23 -19.78
CA ASN A 128 14.96 8.12 -19.99
C ASN A 128 14.23 6.84 -20.45
N LEU A 129 14.82 6.14 -21.42
CA LEU A 129 14.32 4.83 -21.83
C LEU A 129 14.60 3.79 -20.73
N LEU A 130 13.58 3.03 -20.34
CA LEU A 130 13.73 1.94 -19.36
C LEU A 130 13.91 0.61 -20.09
N LEU A 131 15.08 -0.01 -19.92
CA LEU A 131 15.45 -1.26 -20.59
C LEU A 131 15.54 -2.40 -19.58
N ARG A 132 14.74 -3.45 -19.79
CA ARG A 132 14.81 -4.66 -18.96
C ARG A 132 16.14 -5.37 -19.16
N THR A 133 16.68 -5.90 -18.07
CA THR A 133 17.93 -6.65 -18.07
C THR A 133 17.92 -7.73 -17.00
N GLU A 134 18.60 -8.83 -17.28
CA GLU A 134 18.91 -9.91 -16.32
C GLU A 134 20.36 -9.81 -15.80
N LEU A 135 21.07 -8.73 -16.17
CA LEU A 135 22.43 -8.48 -15.68
C LEU A 135 22.41 -8.21 -14.18
N PRO A 136 23.32 -8.83 -13.39
CA PRO A 136 23.48 -8.50 -11.99
C PRO A 136 23.85 -7.02 -11.76
N PRO A 137 23.59 -6.45 -10.58
CA PRO A 137 23.65 -5.01 -10.37
C PRO A 137 24.99 -4.35 -10.73
N LYS A 138 26.10 -4.95 -10.31
CA LYS A 138 27.46 -4.47 -10.63
C LYS A 138 27.76 -4.50 -12.12
N ALA A 139 27.20 -5.47 -12.86
CA ALA A 139 27.39 -5.57 -14.31
C ALA A 139 26.50 -4.56 -15.05
N ALA A 140 25.26 -4.38 -14.62
CA ALA A 140 24.36 -3.38 -15.17
C ALA A 140 24.94 -1.96 -15.04
N LEU A 141 25.50 -1.59 -13.88
CA LEU A 141 26.10 -0.26 -13.66
C LEU A 141 27.37 0.01 -14.47
N ARG A 142 28.02 -1.02 -15.06
CA ARG A 142 29.11 -0.79 -16.02
C ARG A 142 28.60 -0.41 -17.42
N ARG A 143 27.33 -0.69 -17.71
CA ARG A 143 26.72 -0.51 -19.03
C ARG A 143 25.69 0.62 -19.07
N TYR A 144 25.07 0.91 -17.94
CA TYR A 144 23.99 1.89 -17.81
C TYR A 144 24.32 2.89 -16.69
N PRO A 145 23.87 4.15 -16.79
CA PRO A 145 24.08 5.17 -15.76
C PRO A 145 23.43 4.82 -14.42
N ALA A 146 22.34 4.06 -14.47
CA ALA A 146 21.59 3.61 -13.31
C ALA A 146 20.90 2.28 -13.57
N HIS A 147 20.56 1.59 -12.48
CA HIS A 147 19.83 0.34 -12.49
C HIS A 147 18.79 0.25 -11.37
N LEU A 148 17.53 0.02 -11.74
CA LEU A 148 16.44 -0.28 -10.80
C LEU A 148 16.43 -1.77 -10.44
N VAL A 149 16.63 -2.05 -9.16
CA VAL A 149 16.61 -3.40 -8.57
C VAL A 149 15.55 -3.48 -7.47
N ILE A 150 15.04 -4.69 -7.20
CA ILE A 150 13.97 -4.91 -6.22
C ILE A 150 14.23 -6.11 -5.31
N GLY A 151 13.45 -6.20 -4.23
CA GLY A 151 13.42 -7.33 -3.31
C GLY A 151 14.78 -7.63 -2.70
N ASP A 152 15.07 -8.92 -2.56
CA ASP A 152 16.30 -9.41 -1.96
C ASP A 152 17.57 -8.98 -2.74
N GLU A 153 17.48 -8.83 -4.07
CA GLU A 153 18.60 -8.32 -4.88
C GLU A 153 18.92 -6.86 -4.55
N ALA A 154 17.90 -6.03 -4.36
CA ALA A 154 18.08 -4.64 -3.94
C ALA A 154 18.72 -4.56 -2.55
N ILE A 155 18.24 -5.37 -1.61
CA ILE A 155 18.79 -5.42 -0.25
C ILE A 155 20.25 -5.85 -0.30
N ARG A 156 20.57 -6.91 -1.07
CA ARG A 156 21.95 -7.38 -1.22
C ARG A 156 22.85 -6.32 -1.85
N ALA A 157 22.41 -5.65 -2.91
CA ALA A 157 23.19 -4.60 -3.55
C ALA A 157 23.46 -3.40 -2.61
N ALA A 158 22.52 -3.08 -1.72
CA ALA A 158 22.69 -2.05 -0.71
C ALA A 158 23.67 -2.48 0.40
N VAL A 159 23.55 -3.72 0.90
CA VAL A 159 24.47 -4.29 1.90
C VAL A 159 25.90 -4.38 1.37
N ASP A 160 26.06 -4.80 0.12
CA ASP A 160 27.36 -4.97 -0.54
C ASP A 160 27.96 -3.63 -1.03
N GLY A 161 27.25 -2.52 -0.92
CA GLY A 161 27.72 -1.20 -1.36
C GLY A 161 28.00 -1.14 -2.87
N VAL A 162 27.17 -1.78 -3.70
CA VAL A 162 27.44 -1.97 -5.14
C VAL A 162 27.51 -0.65 -5.92
N ALA A 163 26.81 0.38 -5.46
CA ALA A 163 26.71 1.67 -6.14
C ALA A 163 27.11 2.83 -5.21
N PRO A 164 27.76 3.88 -5.74
CA PRO A 164 28.10 5.07 -4.96
C PRO A 164 26.86 5.87 -4.56
N HIS A 165 25.76 5.77 -5.32
CA HIS A 165 24.50 6.42 -5.01
C HIS A 165 23.35 5.40 -5.03
N VAL A 166 22.51 5.47 -4.00
CA VAL A 166 21.35 4.59 -3.81
C VAL A 166 20.14 5.47 -3.52
N THR A 167 19.15 5.44 -4.41
CA THR A 167 17.87 6.16 -4.23
C THR A 167 16.77 5.15 -3.92
N ASP A 168 16.11 5.33 -2.77
CA ASP A 168 14.92 4.55 -2.39
C ASP A 168 13.68 5.12 -3.07
N LEU A 169 12.96 4.30 -3.85
CA LEU A 169 11.79 4.77 -4.60
C LEU A 169 10.59 5.09 -3.71
N GLY A 170 10.44 4.40 -2.58
CA GLY A 170 9.39 4.71 -1.60
C GLY A 170 9.65 6.07 -0.95
N GLU A 171 10.91 6.35 -0.61
CA GLU A 171 11.32 7.65 -0.11
C GLU A 171 11.13 8.76 -1.13
N TRP A 172 11.58 8.52 -2.36
CA TRP A 172 11.43 9.50 -3.42
C TRP A 172 9.95 9.81 -3.65
N TRP A 173 9.09 8.80 -3.78
CA TRP A 173 7.65 8.99 -3.86
C TRP A 173 7.08 9.82 -2.70
N TRP A 174 7.42 9.45 -1.46
CA TRP A 174 6.93 10.17 -0.28
C TRP A 174 7.37 11.63 -0.29
N ARG A 175 8.61 11.94 -0.71
CA ARG A 175 9.10 13.31 -0.79
C ARG A 175 8.33 14.15 -1.82
N GLU A 176 7.98 13.57 -2.97
CA GLU A 176 7.29 14.31 -4.04
C GLU A 176 5.79 14.45 -3.79
N THR A 177 5.18 13.52 -3.03
CA THR A 177 3.71 13.43 -2.92
C THR A 177 3.17 13.60 -1.50
N GLY A 178 4.00 13.40 -0.47
CA GLY A 178 3.58 13.29 0.92
C GLY A 178 2.74 12.04 1.22
N LYS A 179 2.59 11.11 0.26
CA LYS A 179 1.71 9.94 0.38
C LYS A 179 2.51 8.64 0.54
N PRO A 180 1.94 7.63 1.22
CA PRO A 180 2.48 6.27 1.18
C PRO A 180 2.47 5.70 -0.24
N PHE A 181 3.25 4.64 -0.47
CA PHE A 181 3.25 3.89 -1.73
C PHE A 181 2.88 2.43 -1.51
N VAL A 182 2.02 1.88 -2.39
CA VAL A 182 1.57 0.48 -2.35
C VAL A 182 2.25 -0.31 -3.46
N PHE A 183 3.16 -1.21 -3.08
CA PHE A 183 3.95 -2.02 -4.03
C PHE A 183 3.19 -3.28 -4.45
N ALA A 184 2.51 -3.93 -3.51
CA ALA A 184 1.72 -5.13 -3.78
C ALA A 184 0.40 -5.12 -3.00
N LEU A 185 -0.57 -5.80 -3.59
CA LEU A 185 -1.92 -5.99 -3.10
C LEU A 185 -2.20 -7.49 -2.98
N TRP A 186 -3.10 -7.86 -2.08
CA TRP A 186 -3.67 -9.20 -2.07
C TRP A 186 -4.89 -9.21 -2.99
N ILE A 187 -4.77 -9.92 -4.11
CA ILE A 187 -5.76 -9.91 -5.19
C ILE A 187 -6.41 -11.27 -5.31
N ALA A 188 -7.74 -11.31 -5.31
CA ALA A 188 -8.53 -12.49 -5.66
C ALA A 188 -9.03 -12.40 -7.10
N ALA A 189 -9.07 -13.53 -7.79
CA ALA A 189 -9.72 -13.64 -9.07
C ALA A 189 -11.24 -13.51 -8.90
N ARG A 190 -11.89 -12.68 -9.75
CA ARG A 190 -13.35 -12.49 -9.69
C ARG A 190 -14.11 -13.79 -9.89
N SER A 191 -13.66 -14.64 -10.82
CA SER A 191 -14.25 -15.96 -11.05
C SER A 191 -14.20 -16.85 -9.80
N ALA A 192 -13.08 -16.82 -9.07
CA ALA A 192 -12.95 -17.55 -7.82
C ALA A 192 -13.87 -16.99 -6.73
N TRP A 193 -14.06 -15.67 -6.67
CA TRP A 193 -14.99 -15.04 -5.74
C TRP A 193 -16.45 -15.43 -6.00
N ASP A 194 -16.86 -15.43 -7.26
CA ASP A 194 -18.23 -15.77 -7.66
C ASP A 194 -18.59 -17.23 -7.30
N GLU A 195 -17.59 -18.13 -7.31
CA GLU A 195 -17.76 -19.55 -7.00
C GLU A 195 -17.49 -19.91 -5.52
N ARG A 196 -16.53 -19.25 -4.87
CA ARG A 196 -15.96 -19.63 -3.56
C ARG A 196 -15.91 -18.44 -2.59
N ARG A 197 -16.99 -17.66 -2.53
CA ARG A 197 -17.12 -16.47 -1.67
C ARG A 197 -16.75 -16.74 -0.22
N ASP A 198 -17.41 -17.70 0.44
CA ASP A 198 -17.21 -17.94 1.87
C ASP A 198 -15.77 -18.37 2.24
N PRO A 199 -15.15 -19.34 1.53
CA PRO A 199 -13.73 -19.65 1.73
C PRO A 199 -12.82 -18.43 1.56
N LEU A 200 -13.04 -17.62 0.52
CA LEU A 200 -12.23 -16.41 0.26
C LEU A 200 -12.42 -15.34 1.33
N SER A 201 -13.64 -15.13 1.83
CA SER A 201 -13.89 -14.22 2.95
C SER A 201 -13.18 -14.69 4.22
N ARG A 202 -13.17 -16.00 4.51
CA ARG A 202 -12.42 -16.57 5.65
C ARG A 202 -10.92 -16.39 5.49
N LEU A 203 -10.38 -16.61 4.28
CA LEU A 203 -8.97 -16.38 3.99
C LEU A 203 -8.60 -14.89 4.11
N ALA A 204 -9.45 -13.97 3.65
CA ALA A 204 -9.24 -12.54 3.84
C ALA A 204 -9.22 -12.15 5.33
N ALA A 205 -10.11 -12.72 6.15
CA ALA A 205 -10.08 -12.53 7.61
C ALA A 205 -8.80 -13.12 8.24
N ALA A 206 -8.34 -14.28 7.79
CA ALA A 206 -7.08 -14.88 8.21
C ALA A 206 -5.87 -14.01 7.88
N LEU A 207 -5.83 -13.42 6.67
CA LEU A 207 -4.80 -12.46 6.27
C LEU A 207 -4.74 -11.26 7.21
N LEU A 208 -5.88 -10.72 7.64
CA LEU A 208 -5.93 -9.62 8.61
C LEU A 208 -5.41 -10.05 9.99
N THR A 209 -5.68 -11.28 10.42
CA THR A 209 -5.11 -11.83 11.66
C THR A 209 -3.59 -12.00 11.55
N ALA A 210 -3.09 -12.56 10.44
CA ALA A 210 -1.66 -12.68 10.16
C ALA A 210 -0.96 -11.30 10.11
N LYS A 211 -1.62 -10.29 9.50
CA LYS A 211 -1.15 -8.90 9.49
C LYS A 211 -0.96 -8.36 10.91
N ARG A 212 -1.99 -8.49 11.77
CA ARG A 212 -1.93 -8.02 13.17
C ARG A 212 -0.79 -8.69 13.94
N PHE A 213 -0.63 -10.00 13.76
CA PHE A 213 0.47 -10.76 14.35
C PHE A 213 1.83 -10.23 13.88
N ALA A 214 2.04 -10.11 12.57
CA ALA A 214 3.27 -9.59 11.98
C ALA A 214 3.63 -8.20 12.52
N GLN A 215 2.66 -7.28 12.53
CA GLN A 215 2.86 -5.92 13.05
C GLN A 215 3.19 -5.91 14.55
N ALA A 216 2.54 -6.75 15.36
CA ALA A 216 2.83 -6.86 16.80
C ALA A 216 4.24 -7.39 17.06
N SER A 217 4.66 -8.41 16.31
CA SER A 217 6.00 -8.99 16.39
C SER A 217 7.10 -8.00 15.93
N ILE A 218 6.88 -7.27 14.83
CA ILE A 218 7.79 -6.20 14.37
C ILE A 218 7.90 -5.08 15.41
N ARG A 219 6.79 -4.65 16.03
CA ARG A 219 6.82 -3.63 17.10
C ARG A 219 7.65 -4.08 18.30
N ARG A 220 7.56 -5.36 18.67
CA ARG A 220 8.34 -5.97 19.76
C ARG A 220 9.77 -6.32 19.37
N ARG A 221 10.13 -6.21 18.08
CA ARG A 221 11.41 -6.65 17.51
C ARG A 221 11.66 -8.16 17.71
N GLU A 222 10.59 -8.93 17.63
CA GLU A 222 10.59 -10.38 17.70
C GLU A 222 10.30 -10.94 16.29
N TYR A 223 11.19 -11.79 15.78
CA TYR A 223 11.14 -12.25 14.39
C TYR A 223 11.04 -13.78 14.31
N PRO A 224 9.89 -14.37 14.73
CA PRO A 224 9.72 -15.83 14.78
C PRO A 224 9.75 -16.50 13.39
N TRP A 225 9.53 -15.73 12.32
CA TRP A 225 9.69 -16.18 10.93
C TRP A 225 11.15 -16.31 10.48
N GLY A 226 12.13 -15.96 11.33
CA GLY A 226 13.53 -15.93 10.95
C GLY A 226 13.76 -14.95 9.80
N GLY A 227 14.68 -15.26 8.90
CA GLY A 227 14.92 -14.48 7.70
C GLY A 227 16.29 -14.81 7.13
N PRO A 228 16.62 -14.32 5.92
CA PRO A 228 17.87 -14.72 5.29
C PRO A 228 19.09 -14.27 6.12
N ASP A 229 19.98 -15.22 6.44
CA ASP A 229 21.14 -14.98 7.31
C ASP A 229 22.18 -14.03 6.71
N TRP A 230 22.13 -13.85 5.39
CA TRP A 230 22.99 -12.91 4.68
C TRP A 230 22.59 -11.44 4.90
N ILE A 231 21.38 -11.17 5.44
CA ILE A 231 20.96 -9.80 5.78
C ILE A 231 21.45 -9.50 7.21
N PRO A 232 22.29 -8.46 7.42
CA PRO A 232 22.75 -8.10 8.76
C PRO A 232 21.58 -7.85 9.72
N PRO A 233 21.63 -8.31 10.99
CA PRO A 233 20.49 -8.23 11.91
C PRO A 233 19.89 -6.83 12.07
N GLY A 234 20.75 -5.80 12.17
CA GLY A 234 20.30 -4.41 12.27
C GLY A 234 19.63 -3.89 10.99
N PHE A 235 20.13 -4.30 9.82
CA PHE A 235 19.50 -3.97 8.54
C PHE A 235 18.13 -4.66 8.42
N ARG A 236 18.05 -5.91 8.83
CA ARG A 236 16.83 -6.72 8.80
C ARG A 236 15.72 -6.13 9.71
N ASP A 237 16.07 -5.71 10.92
CA ASP A 237 15.17 -4.99 11.83
C ASP A 237 14.66 -3.68 11.21
N ALA A 238 15.57 -2.87 10.67
CA ALA A 238 15.22 -1.62 9.99
C ALA A 238 14.31 -1.86 8.77
N TYR A 239 14.59 -2.92 8.00
CA TYR A 239 13.81 -3.28 6.83
C TYR A 239 12.35 -3.57 7.17
N TRP A 240 12.08 -4.52 8.07
CA TRP A 240 10.69 -4.83 8.41
C TRP A 240 9.96 -3.68 9.09
N ARG A 241 10.66 -2.85 9.86
CA ARG A 241 10.08 -1.63 10.45
C ARG A 241 9.73 -0.55 9.42
N SER A 242 10.39 -0.56 8.26
CA SER A 242 10.10 0.38 7.16
C SER A 242 8.82 0.03 6.39
N LEU A 243 8.41 -1.24 6.43
CA LEU A 243 7.24 -1.75 5.73
C LEU A 243 5.94 -1.43 6.47
N SER A 244 4.90 -1.14 5.72
CA SER A 244 3.50 -1.13 6.17
C SER A 244 2.77 -2.28 5.49
N TYR A 245 1.90 -2.95 6.25
CA TYR A 245 1.01 -3.98 5.71
C TYR A 245 -0.44 -3.51 5.64
N ASP A 246 -0.72 -2.25 5.97
CA ASP A 246 -2.06 -1.69 5.99
C ASP A 246 -2.51 -1.28 4.59
N LEU A 247 -3.82 -1.26 4.38
CA LEU A 247 -4.45 -0.73 3.16
C LEU A 247 -5.62 0.17 3.59
N GLU A 248 -5.28 1.25 4.28
CA GLU A 248 -6.23 2.25 4.77
C GLU A 248 -5.88 3.59 4.12
N GLU A 249 -5.12 4.45 4.81
CA GLU A 249 -4.58 5.68 4.23
C GLU A 249 -3.68 5.40 3.00
N GLU A 250 -3.07 4.21 2.94
CA GLU A 250 -2.31 3.71 1.79
C GLU A 250 -3.13 3.68 0.49
N ALA A 251 -4.46 3.52 0.58
CA ALA A 251 -5.34 3.52 -0.59
C ALA A 251 -5.36 4.87 -1.33
N GLU A 252 -5.09 5.98 -0.63
CA GLU A 252 -4.95 7.30 -1.27
C GLU A 252 -3.69 7.36 -2.14
N GLY A 253 -2.58 6.84 -1.62
CA GLY A 253 -1.32 6.71 -2.34
C GLY A 253 -1.46 5.83 -3.58
N LEU A 254 -2.15 4.70 -3.43
CA LEU A 254 -2.49 3.81 -4.55
C LEU A 254 -3.32 4.51 -5.62
N SER A 255 -4.35 5.27 -5.21
CA SER A 255 -5.21 6.00 -6.13
C SER A 255 -4.45 7.10 -6.87
N LEU A 256 -3.52 7.80 -6.20
CA LEU A 256 -2.63 8.76 -6.86
C LEU A 256 -1.69 8.05 -7.85
N PHE A 257 -1.09 6.93 -7.46
CA PHE A 257 -0.24 6.13 -8.36
C PHE A 257 -0.99 5.74 -9.64
N TYR A 258 -2.23 5.26 -9.54
CA TYR A 258 -3.02 4.92 -10.73
C TYR A 258 -3.36 6.15 -11.60
N ARG A 259 -3.67 7.30 -11.00
CA ARG A 259 -3.89 8.53 -11.79
C ARG A 259 -2.64 8.95 -12.56
N LEU A 260 -1.46 8.87 -11.92
CA LEU A 260 -0.19 9.20 -12.58
C LEU A 260 0.18 8.16 -13.63
N ALA A 261 -0.03 6.87 -13.35
CA ALA A 261 0.16 5.79 -14.32
C ALA A 261 -0.73 5.97 -15.56
N ALA A 262 -1.98 6.41 -15.38
CA ALA A 262 -2.88 6.75 -16.49
C ALA A 262 -2.39 7.99 -17.25
N LYS A 263 -1.97 9.06 -16.54
CA LYS A 263 -1.41 10.28 -17.12
C LYS A 263 -0.21 9.98 -18.04
N ILE A 264 0.64 9.03 -17.65
CA ILE A 264 1.81 8.62 -18.45
C ILE A 264 1.52 7.51 -19.47
N GLY A 265 0.26 7.12 -19.66
CA GLY A 265 -0.18 6.16 -20.67
C GLY A 265 0.12 4.69 -20.36
N ARG A 266 0.41 4.34 -19.10
CA ARG A 266 0.70 2.95 -18.69
C ARG A 266 -0.53 2.12 -18.40
N ILE A 267 -1.63 2.77 -18.05
CA ILE A 267 -2.96 2.17 -17.95
C ILE A 267 -3.97 3.10 -18.63
N PRO A 268 -5.10 2.59 -19.14
CA PRO A 268 -6.07 3.42 -19.87
C PRO A 268 -6.74 4.47 -18.99
N ALA A 269 -7.00 4.14 -17.72
CA ALA A 269 -7.59 5.04 -16.72
C ALA A 269 -7.27 4.54 -15.32
N ALA A 270 -7.38 5.41 -14.31
CA ALA A 270 -7.28 5.00 -12.91
C ALA A 270 -8.55 4.22 -12.51
N PRO A 271 -8.46 2.93 -12.15
CA PRO A 271 -9.65 2.14 -11.83
C PRO A 271 -10.13 2.39 -10.41
N PRO A 272 -11.45 2.23 -10.15
CA PRO A 272 -11.96 2.19 -8.78
C PRO A 272 -11.37 0.98 -8.04
N LEU A 273 -11.12 1.13 -6.75
CA LEU A 273 -10.70 0.02 -5.88
C LEU A 273 -11.93 -0.82 -5.51
N ARG A 274 -11.93 -2.10 -5.88
CA ARG A 274 -13.03 -3.03 -5.63
C ARG A 274 -12.57 -4.07 -4.63
N PHE A 275 -13.23 -4.13 -3.47
CA PHE A 275 -12.83 -5.00 -2.38
C PHE A 275 -13.75 -6.23 -2.26
N LEU A 276 -13.19 -7.31 -1.74
CA LEU A 276 -13.94 -8.48 -1.27
C LEU A 276 -14.75 -8.10 -0.03
N GLU A 277 -15.90 -8.75 0.16
CA GLU A 277 -16.66 -8.62 1.39
C GLU A 277 -16.16 -9.60 2.46
N ILE A 278 -16.14 -9.18 3.72
CA ILE A 278 -15.79 -10.05 4.85
C ILE A 278 -17.02 -10.18 5.74
N GLY A 279 -17.62 -11.38 5.80
CA GLY A 279 -18.75 -11.69 6.71
C GLY A 279 -18.30 -11.68 8.18
N GLY A 280 -19.03 -10.98 9.04
CA GLY A 280 -18.53 -10.50 10.34
C GLY A 280 -18.69 -11.42 11.56
N GLY A 281 -17.77 -11.25 12.50
CA GLY A 281 -17.97 -11.38 13.94
C GLY A 281 -17.46 -10.09 14.62
N SER A 282 -18.39 -9.24 15.05
CA SER A 282 -18.24 -8.04 15.90
C SER A 282 -16.92 -7.23 15.79
N ALA A 283 -16.82 -6.41 14.75
CA ALA A 283 -16.46 -4.99 14.85
C ALA A 283 -16.66 -4.42 13.45
N VAL A 284 -17.73 -3.67 13.28
CA VAL A 284 -17.91 -2.84 12.09
C VAL A 284 -16.80 -1.81 12.11
N VAL A 285 -15.69 -2.07 11.41
CA VAL A 285 -14.88 -0.98 10.87
C VAL A 285 -15.71 -0.43 9.73
N LYS A 286 -16.53 0.58 10.02
CA LYS A 286 -17.09 1.46 9.00
C LYS A 286 -15.89 2.12 8.32
N CYS A 287 -15.40 1.50 7.25
CA CYS A 287 -14.57 2.20 6.29
C CYS A 287 -15.51 3.20 5.62
N GLY A 288 -15.43 4.46 6.06
CA GLY A 288 -16.29 5.55 5.63
C GLY A 288 -15.95 5.97 4.20
N ILE A 289 -16.32 5.15 3.22
CA ILE A 289 -16.45 5.57 1.82
C ILE A 289 -17.74 4.95 1.29
N THR A 290 -18.87 5.61 1.56
CA THR A 290 -20.06 5.49 0.73
C THR A 290 -19.90 6.44 -0.46
N PRO A 291 -20.11 5.99 -1.71
CA PRO A 291 -20.20 6.89 -2.85
C PRO A 291 -21.59 7.56 -2.82
N GLY A 292 -21.61 8.88 -2.66
CA GLY A 292 -22.81 9.70 -2.87
C GLY A 292 -23.88 9.59 -1.78
N GLY A 293 -23.85 10.53 -0.84
CA GLY A 293 -24.94 10.79 0.11
C GLY A 293 -24.53 11.95 1.01
N ASP A 294 -25.38 12.96 1.15
CA ASP A 294 -25.11 14.19 1.89
C ASP A 294 -24.54 13.88 3.29
N ALA A 295 -23.23 14.10 3.42
CA ALA A 295 -22.46 13.61 4.56
C ALA A 295 -22.60 14.57 5.75
N MET A 296 -23.33 14.14 6.78
CA MET A 296 -23.32 14.82 8.07
C MET A 296 -21.95 14.68 8.76
N ILE A 297 -21.45 15.77 9.34
CA ILE A 297 -20.29 15.79 10.24
C ILE A 297 -20.65 15.07 11.53
N ASP A 298 -19.82 14.11 11.94
CA ASP A 298 -19.98 13.38 13.20
C ASP A 298 -18.85 13.68 14.20
N LYS A 299 -19.10 13.34 15.46
CA LYS A 299 -18.20 13.64 16.59
C LYS A 299 -16.81 12.99 16.52
N GLY A 300 -16.67 11.93 15.73
CA GLY A 300 -15.42 11.19 15.55
C GLY A 300 -14.51 11.76 14.47
N MET A 301 -15.00 12.69 13.64
CA MET A 301 -14.18 13.35 12.62
C MET A 301 -13.11 14.24 13.27
N LYS A 302 -11.92 14.29 12.65
CA LYS A 302 -10.87 15.23 13.06
C LYS A 302 -11.27 16.66 12.71
N ILE A 303 -10.92 17.59 13.59
CA ILE A 303 -11.23 19.01 13.39
C ILE A 303 -10.55 19.51 12.10
N GLU A 304 -9.28 19.17 11.86
CA GLU A 304 -8.58 19.56 10.62
C GLU A 304 -9.26 19.01 9.35
N ASP A 305 -9.68 17.74 9.36
CA ASP A 305 -10.35 17.12 8.21
C ASP A 305 -11.68 17.82 7.90
N VAL A 306 -12.42 18.22 8.93
CA VAL A 306 -13.67 18.98 8.78
C VAL A 306 -13.42 20.38 8.26
N LEU A 307 -12.42 21.10 8.79
CA LEU A 307 -12.05 22.44 8.31
C LEU A 307 -11.58 22.42 6.85
N ARG A 308 -10.78 21.40 6.47
CA ARG A 308 -10.26 21.23 5.11
C ARG A 308 -11.35 20.84 4.12
N ARG A 309 -12.26 19.95 4.52
CA ARG A 309 -13.33 19.43 3.65
C ARG A 309 -14.54 20.36 3.58
N TYR A 310 -14.81 21.11 4.66
CA TYR A 310 -15.95 22.00 4.79
C TYR A 310 -15.52 23.37 5.37
N PRO A 311 -14.82 24.21 4.60
CA PRO A 311 -14.33 25.52 5.07
C PRO A 311 -15.43 26.44 5.63
N GLN A 312 -16.68 26.28 5.18
CA GLN A 312 -17.85 26.98 5.72
C GLN A 312 -18.14 26.70 7.20
N THR A 313 -17.50 25.68 7.78
CA THR A 313 -17.59 25.38 9.21
C THR A 313 -16.69 26.26 10.09
N ILE A 314 -15.72 26.98 9.51
CA ILE A 314 -14.77 27.84 10.25
C ILE A 314 -15.48 28.82 11.22
N PRO A 315 -16.51 29.59 10.80
CA PRO A 315 -17.20 30.52 11.70
C PRO A 315 -17.96 29.83 12.85
N VAL A 316 -18.26 28.53 12.73
CA VAL A 316 -18.88 27.75 13.79
C VAL A 316 -17.84 27.45 14.87
N PHE A 317 -16.65 26.97 14.49
CA PHE A 317 -15.55 26.72 15.44
C PHE A 317 -15.11 28.01 16.17
N GLU A 318 -15.01 29.13 15.46
CA GLU A 318 -14.68 30.44 16.05
C GLU A 318 -15.70 30.88 17.12
N ARG A 319 -17.00 30.66 16.87
CA ARG A 319 -18.08 31.01 17.81
C ARG A 319 -17.96 30.29 19.15
N PHE A 320 -17.45 29.06 19.13
CA PHE A 320 -17.23 28.27 20.34
C PHE A 320 -15.82 28.47 20.94
N GLY A 321 -15.05 29.46 20.46
CA GLY A 321 -13.74 29.80 21.00
C GLY A 321 -12.64 28.79 20.66
N ILE A 322 -12.84 27.98 19.60
CA ILE A 322 -11.80 27.08 19.07
C ILE A 322 -11.02 27.85 17.99
N ASP A 323 -10.00 28.59 18.40
CA ASP A 323 -9.07 29.26 17.46
C ASP A 323 -8.01 28.25 16.95
N CYS A 324 -8.36 27.51 15.90
CA CYS A 324 -7.48 26.47 15.33
C CYS A 324 -6.25 27.03 14.61
N ALA A 325 -6.18 28.33 14.32
CA ALA A 325 -5.04 28.91 13.58
C ALA A 325 -3.73 28.91 14.38
N GLN A 326 -3.79 28.73 15.71
CA GLN A 326 -2.61 28.70 16.60
C GLN A 326 -2.52 27.46 17.49
N CYS A 327 -3.47 26.53 17.44
CA CYS A 327 -3.46 25.33 18.28
C CYS A 327 -2.72 24.17 17.58
N GLN A 328 -1.45 23.95 17.96
CA GLN A 328 -0.59 22.85 17.48
C GLN A 328 -1.15 21.43 17.78
N LEU A 329 -2.30 21.31 18.46
CA LEU A 329 -2.96 20.06 18.81
C LEU A 329 -4.15 19.72 17.90
N SER A 330 -4.62 20.67 17.07
CA SER A 330 -5.79 20.49 16.19
C SER A 330 -5.62 19.41 15.11
N GLU A 331 -4.37 19.11 14.71
CA GLU A 331 -4.00 18.03 13.77
C GLU A 331 -4.31 16.62 14.33
N PHE A 332 -4.38 16.48 15.67
CA PHE A 332 -4.55 15.19 16.36
C PHE A 332 -5.88 15.05 17.10
N GLU A 333 -6.73 16.07 17.08
CA GLU A 333 -7.95 16.16 17.88
C GLU A 333 -9.22 15.91 17.06
N ASN A 334 -10.10 15.03 17.55
CA ASN A 334 -11.45 14.86 17.00
C ASN A 334 -12.44 15.82 17.67
N ILE A 335 -13.60 16.03 17.05
CA ILE A 335 -14.61 17.00 17.51
C ILE A 335 -15.07 16.72 18.95
N GLU A 336 -15.29 15.45 19.31
CA GLU A 336 -15.67 15.06 20.68
C GLU A 336 -14.61 15.45 21.71
N HIS A 337 -13.33 15.24 21.39
CA HIS A 337 -12.23 15.60 22.26
C HIS A 337 -12.07 17.13 22.38
N GLY A 338 -12.13 17.86 21.26
CA GLY A 338 -12.07 19.33 21.24
C GLY A 338 -13.19 19.97 22.04
N ALA A 339 -14.42 19.49 21.87
CA ALA A 339 -15.55 19.97 22.66
C ALA A 339 -15.34 19.75 24.16
N LYS A 340 -14.79 18.60 24.55
CA LYS A 340 -14.50 18.29 25.95
C LYS A 340 -13.41 19.17 26.54
N VAL A 341 -12.30 19.37 25.81
CA VAL A 341 -11.15 20.17 26.25
C VAL A 341 -11.57 21.62 26.47
N HIS A 342 -12.38 22.16 25.55
CA HIS A 342 -12.85 23.55 25.58
C HIS A 342 -14.16 23.75 26.35
N ARG A 343 -14.71 22.69 26.97
CA ARG A 343 -15.99 22.70 27.71
C ARG A 343 -17.17 23.23 26.89
N ILE A 344 -17.23 22.84 25.63
CA ILE A 344 -18.28 23.16 24.66
C ILE A 344 -19.36 22.08 24.71
N ASP A 345 -20.62 22.47 24.54
CA ASP A 345 -21.70 21.51 24.32
C ASP A 345 -21.52 20.82 22.95
N LEU A 346 -21.21 19.52 22.97
CA LEU A 346 -20.96 18.73 21.78
C LEU A 346 -22.18 18.66 20.86
N ALA A 347 -23.39 18.61 21.41
CA ALA A 347 -24.61 18.53 20.61
C ALA A 347 -24.87 19.86 19.89
N GLU A 348 -24.62 20.98 20.56
CA GLU A 348 -24.75 22.32 19.96
C GLU A 348 -23.69 22.56 18.87
N LEU A 349 -22.44 22.14 19.11
CA LEU A 349 -21.35 22.22 18.14
C LEU A 349 -21.68 21.41 16.88
N LEU A 350 -22.05 20.13 17.03
CA LEU A 350 -22.39 19.26 15.89
C LEU A 350 -23.59 19.78 15.11
N LYS A 351 -24.59 20.34 15.80
CA LYS A 351 -25.74 20.97 15.15
C LYS A 351 -25.30 22.14 14.28
N GLY A 352 -24.50 23.07 14.82
CA GLY A 352 -24.01 24.22 14.06
C GLY A 352 -23.14 23.82 12.86
N LEU A 353 -22.29 22.81 13.03
CA LEU A 353 -21.45 22.29 11.94
C LEU A 353 -22.30 21.72 10.81
N ASN A 354 -23.29 20.90 11.12
CA ASN A 354 -24.16 20.28 10.12
C ASN A 354 -25.13 21.29 9.46
N GLU A 355 -25.63 22.27 10.20
CA GLU A 355 -26.46 23.35 9.65
C GLU A 355 -25.67 24.19 8.62
N SER A 356 -24.37 24.40 8.83
CA SER A 356 -23.52 25.10 7.87
C SER A 356 -23.35 24.36 6.53
N LEU A 357 -23.57 23.04 6.50
CA LEU A 357 -23.55 22.24 5.27
C LEU A 357 -24.84 22.38 4.44
N ALA A 358 -25.95 22.75 5.08
CA ALA A 358 -27.24 22.94 4.41
C ALA A 358 -27.36 24.28 3.69
N VAL A 359 -26.48 25.24 4.00
CA VAL A 359 -26.44 26.56 3.35
C VAL A 359 -25.62 26.45 2.07
N LYS A 360 -26.27 26.02 0.98
CA LYS A 360 -25.73 26.17 -0.38
C LYS A 360 -25.66 27.66 -0.72
N GLY A 361 -24.44 28.20 -0.79
CA GLY A 361 -24.10 29.42 -1.52
C GLY A 361 -23.34 29.04 -2.78
#